data_AF-A0A2L2Z1A7-F1
#
_entry.id   AF-A0A2L2Z1A7-F1
#
_cell.length_a   1.000
_cell.length_b   1.000
_cell.length_c   1.000
_cell.angle_alpha   90.00
_cell.angle_beta   90.00
_cell.angle_gamma   90.00
#
_symmetry.space_group_name_H-M   'P 1'
#
loop_
_entity.id
_entity.type
_entity.pdbx_description
1 polymer ?
#
loop_
_entity_poly.entity_id
_entity_poly.type
_entity_poly.pdbx_seq_one_letter_code
_entity_poly.pdbx_strand_id
1 'polypeptide(L)'
;SQGILAYQPDILKLTEKATSLPESLSKKEVQGFKSKYDTLIETVKDRIVTCDKYVIEHEVYSEKLEQFQDWLSSLKAAVDTNIDHGDTEGLKVKQIALSTVMSSLEEGEEKLHELQQILSSVLQHTEAGGHDVLKSHLSQLKDQWENFMKLCRGA
;
A
#
# COMPACT_ATOMS: atom_id res chain seq x y z
N SER A 1 -18.85 -6.44 6.43
CA SER A 1 -20.13 -5.71 6.19
C SER A 1 -21.32 -6.66 5.93
N GLN A 2 -21.43 -7.79 6.64
CA GLN A 2 -22.48 -8.81 6.39
C GLN A 2 -23.89 -8.42 6.90
N GLY A 3 -23.98 -7.48 7.84
CA GLY A 3 -25.24 -7.15 8.50
C GLY A 3 -26.32 -6.58 7.57
N ILE A 4 -25.95 -5.75 6.59
CA ILE A 4 -26.94 -5.07 5.72
C ILE A 4 -27.49 -6.02 4.65
N LEU A 5 -26.64 -6.89 4.08
CA LEU A 5 -27.07 -7.90 3.10
C LEU A 5 -28.05 -8.92 3.69
N ALA A 6 -27.95 -9.19 4.99
CA ALA A 6 -28.83 -10.13 5.69
C ALA A 6 -30.30 -9.69 5.73
N TYR A 7 -30.59 -8.38 5.62
CA TYR A 7 -31.97 -7.86 5.65
C TYR A 7 -32.67 -7.87 4.29
N GLN A 8 -31.97 -8.18 3.20
CA GLN A 8 -32.54 -8.21 1.84
C GLN A 8 -33.82 -9.06 1.70
N PRO A 9 -33.90 -10.29 2.26
CA PRO A 9 -35.08 -11.14 2.11
C PRO A 9 -36.32 -10.55 2.79
N ASP A 10 -36.14 -9.90 3.94
CA ASP A 10 -37.24 -9.35 4.73
C ASP A 10 -37.83 -8.11 4.07
N ILE A 11 -37.00 -7.30 3.42
CA ILE A 11 -37.45 -6.12 2.66
C ILE A 11 -38.22 -6.52 1.41
N LEU A 12 -37.81 -7.59 0.71
CA LEU A 12 -38.57 -8.11 -0.43
C LEU A 12 -39.96 -8.60 0.00
N LYS A 13 -40.05 -9.34 1.11
CA LYS A 13 -41.33 -9.82 1.67
C LYS A 13 -42.24 -8.67 2.11
N LEU A 14 -41.69 -7.65 2.76
CA LEU A 14 -42.43 -6.44 3.15
C LEU A 14 -42.95 -5.68 1.92
N THR A 15 -42.15 -5.65 0.84
CA THR A 15 -42.54 -5.03 -0.42
C THR A 15 -43.73 -5.75 -1.05
N GLU A 16 -43.65 -7.07 -1.23
CA GLU A 16 -44.75 -7.89 -1.78
C GLU A 16 -46.06 -7.69 -1.02
N LYS A 17 -45.99 -7.75 0.32
CA LYS A 17 -47.14 -7.63 1.20
C LYS A 17 -47.79 -6.24 1.16
N ALA A 18 -47.02 -5.19 0.89
CA ALA A 18 -47.55 -3.83 0.77
C ALA A 18 -48.13 -3.55 -0.62
N THR A 19 -47.58 -4.14 -1.68
CA THR A 19 -48.13 -4.03 -3.05
C THR A 19 -49.46 -4.74 -3.23
N SER A 20 -49.81 -5.71 -2.38
CA SER A 20 -51.09 -6.42 -2.44
C SER A 20 -52.21 -5.74 -1.64
N LEU A 21 -51.92 -4.67 -0.88
CA LEU A 21 -52.91 -3.89 -0.11
C LEU A 21 -53.37 -2.64 -0.90
N PRO A 22 -54.68 -2.40 -1.07
CA PRO A 22 -55.19 -1.16 -1.68
C PRO A 22 -55.26 0.02 -0.67
N GLU A 23 -54.99 1.30 -0.98
CA GLU A 23 -53.90 1.94 -1.74
C GLU A 23 -53.71 3.38 -1.19
N SER A 24 -52.47 3.82 -0.96
CA SER A 24 -51.91 5.17 -1.26
C SER A 24 -50.82 5.61 -0.27
N LEU A 25 -50.99 5.39 1.04
CA LEU A 25 -49.96 5.71 2.04
C LEU A 25 -48.92 4.58 2.15
N SER A 26 -49.35 3.33 2.27
CA SER A 26 -48.47 2.16 2.44
C SER A 26 -47.55 1.92 1.24
N LYS A 27 -48.05 2.08 0.01
CA LYS A 27 -47.29 1.80 -1.21
C LYS A 27 -46.17 2.82 -1.46
N LYS A 28 -46.43 4.10 -1.18
CA LYS A 28 -45.44 5.19 -1.31
C LYS A 28 -44.37 5.11 -0.23
N GLU A 29 -44.75 4.80 1.00
CA GLU A 29 -43.81 4.59 2.11
C GLU A 29 -42.91 3.38 1.88
N VAL A 30 -43.48 2.27 1.38
CA VAL A 30 -42.72 1.05 1.08
C VAL A 30 -41.82 1.22 -0.14
N GLN A 31 -42.27 1.92 -1.19
CA GLN A 31 -41.38 2.31 -2.29
C GLN A 31 -40.24 3.21 -1.81
N GLY A 32 -40.53 4.18 -0.94
CA GLY A 32 -39.51 5.06 -0.36
C GLY A 32 -38.50 4.30 0.49
N PHE A 33 -38.96 3.33 1.29
CA PHE A 33 -38.10 2.46 2.07
C PHE A 33 -37.23 1.57 1.19
N LYS A 34 -37.81 0.93 0.17
CA LYS A 34 -37.07 0.14 -0.82
C LYS A 34 -36.00 0.97 -1.52
N SER A 35 -36.33 2.18 -1.98
CA SER A 35 -35.37 3.08 -2.63
C SER A 35 -34.21 3.45 -1.69
N LYS A 36 -34.49 3.79 -0.43
CA LYS A 36 -33.44 4.06 0.57
C LYS A 36 -32.56 2.85 0.82
N TYR A 37 -33.14 1.66 0.87
CA TYR A 37 -32.40 0.41 1.02
C TYR A 37 -31.52 0.11 -0.19
N ASP A 38 -32.05 0.24 -1.41
CA ASP A 38 -31.31 0.05 -2.65
C ASP A 38 -30.11 1.02 -2.71
N THR A 39 -30.31 2.30 -2.36
CA THR A 39 -29.21 3.28 -2.25
C THR A 39 -28.19 2.90 -1.17
N LEU A 40 -28.63 2.40 -0.02
CA LEU A 40 -27.74 1.96 1.05
C LEU A 40 -26.88 0.77 0.61
N ILE A 41 -27.49 -0.22 -0.06
CA ILE A 41 -26.79 -1.38 -0.60
C ILE A 41 -25.72 -0.94 -1.60
N GLU A 42 -26.06 -0.03 -2.51
CA GLU A 42 -25.10 0.45 -3.49
C GLU A 42 -23.96 1.22 -2.83
N THR A 43 -24.27 2.11 -1.88
CA THR A 43 -23.26 2.82 -1.08
C THR A 43 -22.33 1.86 -0.34
N VAL A 44 -22.85 0.75 0.18
CA VAL A 44 -22.04 -0.26 0.88
C VAL A 44 -21.15 -1.01 -0.09
N LYS A 45 -21.65 -1.41 -1.26
CA LYS A 45 -20.81 -2.05 -2.30
C LYS A 45 -19.69 -1.13 -2.74
N ASP A 46 -20.00 0.14 -3.01
CA ASP A 46 -19.00 1.14 -3.40
C ASP A 46 -17.93 1.31 -2.33
N ARG A 47 -18.34 1.35 -1.05
CA ARG A 47 -17.41 1.41 0.08
C ARG A 47 -16.54 0.16 0.21
N ILE A 48 -17.08 -1.03 -0.06
CA ILE A 48 -16.30 -2.28 -0.07
C ILE A 48 -15.23 -2.22 -1.15
N VAL A 49 -15.62 -1.92 -2.39
CA VAL A 49 -14.68 -1.80 -3.53
C VAL A 49 -13.61 -0.75 -3.24
N THR A 50 -14.00 0.37 -2.66
CA THR A 50 -13.06 1.44 -2.28
C THR A 50 -12.11 0.98 -1.18
N CYS A 51 -12.59 0.27 -0.17
CA CYS A 51 -11.76 -0.28 0.90
C CYS A 51 -10.77 -1.31 0.36
N ASP A 52 -11.21 -2.22 -0.51
CA ASP A 52 -10.36 -3.23 -1.13
C ASP A 52 -9.25 -2.57 -1.95
N LYS A 53 -9.57 -1.51 -2.69
CA LYS A 53 -8.57 -0.69 -3.40
C LYS A 53 -7.52 -0.12 -2.43
N TYR A 54 -7.95 0.46 -1.31
CA TYR A 54 -7.01 1.02 -0.33
C TYR A 54 -6.13 -0.05 0.32
N VAL A 55 -6.66 -1.24 0.58
CA VAL A 55 -5.88 -2.37 1.09
C VAL A 55 -4.79 -2.75 0.08
N ILE A 56 -5.13 -2.87 -1.21
CA ILE A 56 -4.16 -3.17 -2.27
C ILE A 56 -3.06 -2.09 -2.35
N GLU A 57 -3.40 -0.81 -2.23
CA GLU A 57 -2.40 0.27 -2.23
C GLU A 57 -1.42 0.16 -1.04
N HIS A 58 -1.91 -0.24 0.14
CA HIS A 58 -1.07 -0.52 1.32
C HIS A 58 -0.19 -1.76 1.15
N GLU A 59 -0.71 -2.82 0.53
CA GLU A 59 0.05 -4.03 0.21
C GLU A 59 1.19 -3.72 -0.76
N VAL A 60 0.91 -2.98 -1.85
CA VAL A 60 1.91 -2.55 -2.83
C VAL A 60 2.98 -1.68 -2.16
N TYR A 61 2.59 -0.76 -1.28
CA TYR A 61 3.55 0.05 -0.52
C TYR A 61 4.49 -0.82 0.34
N SER A 62 3.92 -1.78 1.05
CA SER A 62 4.68 -2.67 1.93
C SER A 62 5.63 -3.57 1.14
N GLU A 63 5.16 -4.13 0.03
CA GLU A 63 5.96 -4.96 -0.87
C GLU A 63 7.15 -4.17 -1.44
N LYS A 64 6.93 -2.92 -1.87
CA LYS A 64 7.98 -2.08 -2.42
C LYS A 64 9.04 -1.69 -1.38
N LEU A 65 8.64 -1.51 -0.11
CA LEU A 65 9.59 -1.28 0.98
C LEU A 65 10.49 -2.49 1.17
N GLU A 66 9.91 -3.69 1.22
CA GLU A 66 10.64 -4.95 1.38
C GLU A 66 11.60 -5.18 0.22
N GLN A 67 11.13 -5.03 -1.03
CA GLN A 67 11.96 -5.15 -2.23
C GLN A 67 13.18 -4.21 -2.20
N PHE A 68 12.99 -2.96 -1.78
CA PHE A 68 14.10 -2.02 -1.66
C PHE A 68 15.06 -2.42 -0.54
N GLN A 69 14.54 -2.88 0.60
CA GLN A 69 15.36 -3.31 1.73
C GLN A 69 16.22 -4.54 1.39
N ASP A 70 15.66 -5.51 0.68
CA ASP A 70 16.37 -6.70 0.19
C ASP A 70 17.44 -6.33 -0.83
N TRP A 71 17.10 -5.45 -1.77
CA TRP A 71 18.04 -4.93 -2.75
C TRP A 71 19.21 -4.21 -2.08
N LEU A 72 18.94 -3.31 -1.15
CA LEU A 72 19.97 -2.60 -0.38
C LEU A 72 20.85 -3.57 0.42
N SER A 73 20.25 -4.59 1.02
CA SER A 73 20.98 -5.62 1.78
C SER A 73 21.92 -6.43 0.87
N SER A 74 21.48 -6.73 -0.35
CA SER A 74 22.30 -7.41 -1.36
C SER A 74 23.50 -6.58 -1.79
N LEU A 75 23.32 -5.27 -1.98
CA LEU A 75 24.41 -4.33 -2.28
C LEU A 75 25.43 -4.25 -1.13
N LYS A 76 24.96 -4.19 0.12
CA LYS A 76 25.82 -4.19 1.32
C LYS A 76 26.64 -5.47 1.40
N ALA A 77 26.00 -6.63 1.24
CA ALA A 77 26.68 -7.92 1.26
C ALA A 77 27.77 -8.05 0.17
N ALA A 78 27.53 -7.49 -1.02
CA ALA A 78 28.51 -7.47 -2.10
C ALA A 78 29.76 -6.62 -1.75
N VAL A 79 29.62 -5.59 -0.91
CA VAL A 79 30.76 -4.79 -0.44
C VAL A 79 31.48 -5.46 0.74
N ASP A 80 30.74 -6.01 1.71
CA ASP A 80 31.29 -6.54 2.96
C ASP A 80 32.05 -7.87 2.79
N THR A 81 31.61 -8.73 1.87
CA THR A 81 32.24 -10.05 1.61
C THR A 81 33.68 -9.98 1.09
N ASN A 82 34.17 -8.78 0.75
CA ASN A 82 35.48 -8.57 0.13
C ASN A 82 36.55 -7.99 1.08
N ILE A 83 36.30 -8.01 2.39
CA ILE A 83 37.20 -7.41 3.40
C ILE A 83 38.29 -8.38 3.89
N ASP A 84 38.11 -9.69 3.75
CA ASP A 84 38.86 -10.69 4.54
C ASP A 84 40.13 -11.27 3.89
N HIS A 85 40.49 -10.80 2.69
CA HIS A 85 41.67 -11.31 1.99
C HIS A 85 42.58 -10.13 1.64
N GLY A 86 43.55 -9.85 2.52
CA GLY A 86 44.62 -8.85 2.32
C GLY A 86 45.57 -9.15 1.16
N ASP A 87 45.11 -9.90 0.16
CA ASP A 87 45.77 -10.13 -1.11
C ASP A 87 45.26 -9.10 -2.14
N THR A 88 46.13 -8.74 -3.08
CA THR A 88 45.91 -7.78 -4.17
C THR A 88 44.64 -8.09 -4.99
N GLU A 89 44.24 -9.35 -5.05
CA GLU A 89 43.02 -9.78 -5.74
C GLU A 89 41.75 -9.40 -4.98
N GLY A 90 41.73 -9.50 -3.65
CA GLY A 90 40.60 -9.05 -2.81
C GLY A 90 40.34 -7.55 -2.93
N LEU A 91 41.42 -6.75 -3.04
CA LEU A 91 41.33 -5.31 -3.28
C LEU A 91 40.70 -4.98 -4.64
N LYS A 92 41.06 -5.71 -5.71
CA LYS A 92 40.44 -5.51 -7.03
C LYS A 92 38.96 -5.87 -7.04
N VAL A 93 38.60 -7.00 -6.42
CA VAL A 93 37.19 -7.43 -6.33
C VAL A 93 36.37 -6.39 -5.55
N LYS A 94 36.91 -5.87 -4.43
CA LYS A 94 36.28 -4.77 -3.68
C LYS A 94 36.08 -3.52 -4.55
N GLN A 95 37.08 -3.14 -5.34
CA GLN A 95 36.99 -1.99 -6.23
C GLN A 95 35.89 -2.17 -7.29
N ILE A 96 35.75 -3.37 -7.85
CA ILE A 96 34.67 -3.71 -8.79
C ILE A 96 33.30 -3.61 -8.09
N ALA A 97 33.16 -4.19 -6.90
CA ALA A 97 31.91 -4.13 -6.14
C ALA A 97 31.49 -2.68 -5.83
N LEU A 98 32.43 -1.83 -5.38
CA LEU A 98 32.18 -0.41 -5.16
C LEU A 98 31.77 0.30 -6.45
N SER A 99 32.42 0.02 -7.58
CA SER A 99 32.03 0.58 -8.88
C SER A 99 30.63 0.15 -9.29
N THR A 100 30.24 -1.10 -9.05
CA THR A 100 28.88 -1.58 -9.31
C THR A 100 27.86 -0.84 -8.45
N VAL A 101 28.12 -0.69 -7.15
CA VAL A 101 27.25 0.06 -6.24
C VAL A 101 27.11 1.53 -6.67
N MET A 102 28.20 2.17 -7.11
CA MET A 102 28.13 3.55 -7.62
C MET A 102 27.27 3.67 -8.87
N SER A 103 27.30 2.68 -9.77
CA SER A 103 26.42 2.64 -10.95
C SER A 103 24.94 2.42 -10.59
N SER A 104 24.65 1.83 -9.43
CA SER A 104 23.28 1.64 -8.92
C SER A 104 22.68 2.88 -8.25
N LEU A 105 23.39 4.02 -8.22
CA LEU A 105 22.88 5.24 -7.58
C LEU A 105 21.55 5.70 -8.17
N GLU A 106 21.46 5.78 -9.50
CA GLU A 106 20.26 6.24 -10.19
C GLU A 106 19.07 5.30 -9.96
N GLU A 107 19.30 3.99 -10.02
CA GLU A 107 18.29 2.98 -9.70
C GLU A 107 17.76 3.14 -8.27
N GLY A 108 18.64 3.39 -7.29
CA GLY A 108 18.22 3.61 -5.90
C GLY A 108 17.35 4.85 -5.73
N GLU A 109 17.73 5.97 -6.35
CA GLU A 109 16.93 7.20 -6.31
C GLU A 109 15.57 7.03 -7.01
N GLU A 110 15.52 6.31 -8.13
CA GLU A 110 14.27 6.01 -8.83
C GLU A 110 13.32 5.17 -7.97
N LYS A 111 13.82 4.09 -7.34
CA LYS A 111 13.00 3.26 -6.44
C LYS A 111 12.49 4.05 -5.23
N LEU A 112 13.32 4.92 -4.65
CA LEU A 112 12.89 5.81 -3.55
C LEU A 112 11.82 6.81 -4.01
N HIS A 113 11.94 7.32 -5.23
CA HIS A 113 10.94 8.21 -5.82
C HIS A 113 9.60 7.50 -6.04
N GLU A 114 9.62 6.27 -6.58
CA GLU A 114 8.44 5.43 -6.74
C GLU A 114 7.76 5.19 -5.38
N LEU A 115 8.53 4.79 -4.37
CA LEU A 115 8.03 4.61 -3.00
C LEU A 115 7.39 5.87 -2.41
N GLN A 116 7.97 7.04 -2.67
CA GLN A 116 7.42 8.32 -2.24
C GLN A 116 6.07 8.63 -2.91
N GLN A 117 5.90 8.29 -4.19
CA GLN A 117 4.64 8.47 -4.90
C GLN A 117 3.56 7.53 -4.36
N ILE A 118 3.89 6.25 -4.14
CA ILE A 118 2.98 5.26 -3.57
C ILE A 118 2.56 5.69 -2.15
N LEU A 119 3.50 6.09 -1.30
CA LEU A 119 3.21 6.61 0.03
C LEU A 119 2.25 7.80 -0.03
N SER A 120 2.47 8.72 -0.97
CA SER A 120 1.60 9.90 -1.13
C SER A 120 0.16 9.52 -1.49
N SER A 121 -0.04 8.46 -2.29
CA SER A 121 -1.37 7.90 -2.57
C SER A 121 -1.98 7.31 -1.29
N VAL A 122 -1.22 6.43 -0.61
CA VAL A 122 -1.64 5.73 0.61
C VAL A 122 -2.11 6.70 1.69
N LEU A 123 -1.39 7.83 1.87
CA LEU A 123 -1.73 8.84 2.87
C LEU A 123 -3.05 9.56 2.60
N GLN A 124 -3.52 9.65 1.34
CA GLN A 124 -4.79 10.34 1.02
C GLN A 124 -6.01 9.62 1.58
N HIS A 125 -5.91 8.31 1.81
CA HIS A 125 -7.02 7.47 2.26
C HIS A 125 -6.72 6.75 3.57
N THR A 126 -5.66 7.15 4.27
CA THR A 126 -5.31 6.66 5.61
C THR A 126 -5.64 7.73 6.64
N GLU A 127 -6.13 7.33 7.82
CA GLU A 127 -6.37 8.26 8.92
C GLU A 127 -5.05 8.89 9.40
N ALA A 128 -5.11 10.16 9.82
CA ALA A 128 -3.94 10.92 10.27
C ALA A 128 -3.11 10.21 11.35
N GLY A 129 -3.73 9.43 12.24
CA GLY A 129 -3.03 8.66 13.28
C GLY A 129 -2.06 7.60 12.73
N GLY A 130 -2.24 7.14 11.49
CA GLY A 130 -1.34 6.19 10.83
C GLY A 130 -0.24 6.84 9.99
N HIS A 131 -0.32 8.15 9.74
CA HIS A 131 0.58 8.82 8.78
C HIS A 131 2.03 8.81 9.22
N ASP A 132 2.29 9.05 10.51
CA ASP A 132 3.66 9.15 11.02
C ASP A 132 4.41 7.82 10.92
N VAL A 133 3.72 6.71 11.19
CA VAL A 133 4.31 5.37 11.06
C VAL A 133 4.72 5.10 9.61
N LEU A 134 3.83 5.33 8.65
CA LEU A 134 4.11 5.12 7.23
C LEU A 134 5.27 6.00 6.74
N LYS A 135 5.26 7.30 7.07
CA LYS A 135 6.35 8.21 6.73
C LYS A 135 7.68 7.77 7.35
N SER A 136 7.65 7.27 8.59
CA SER A 136 8.86 6.83 9.28
C SER A 136 9.54 5.64 8.59
N HIS A 137 8.77 4.69 8.04
CA HIS A 137 9.32 3.55 7.31
C HIS A 137 10.14 3.99 6.09
N LEU A 138 9.57 4.89 5.26
CA LEU A 138 10.28 5.41 4.09
C LEU A 138 11.49 6.28 4.50
N SER A 139 11.34 7.11 5.54
CA SER A 139 12.45 7.94 6.03
C SER A 139 13.64 7.08 6.48
N GLN A 140 13.38 6.03 7.27
CA GLN A 140 14.43 5.12 7.73
C GLN A 140 15.15 4.44 6.55
N LEU A 141 14.40 4.02 5.54
CA LEU A 141 14.96 3.37 4.37
C LEU A 141 15.84 4.32 3.54
N LYS A 142 15.39 5.57 3.38
CA LYS A 142 16.17 6.64 2.75
C LYS A 142 17.45 6.95 3.53
N ASP A 143 17.36 7.08 4.85
CA ASP A 143 18.54 7.32 5.70
C ASP A 143 19.56 6.18 5.59
N GLN A 144 19.09 4.92 5.55
CA GLN A 144 19.95 3.76 5.37
C GLN A 144 20.65 3.76 4.01
N TRP A 145 19.93 4.10 2.93
CA TRP A 145 20.49 4.24 1.59
C TRP A 145 21.55 5.34 1.53
N GLU A 146 21.22 6.54 2.02
CA GLU A 146 22.15 7.67 2.01
C GLU A 146 23.41 7.39 2.82
N ASN A 147 23.27 6.75 3.99
CA ASN A 147 24.41 6.37 4.82
C ASN A 147 25.28 5.32 4.13
N PHE A 148 24.67 4.31 3.50
CA PHE A 148 25.41 3.31 2.73
C PHE A 148 26.17 3.96 1.57
N MET A 149 25.54 4.85 0.80
CA MET A 149 26.19 5.53 -0.31
C MET A 149 27.33 6.45 0.14
N LYS A 150 27.19 7.13 1.29
CA LYS A 150 28.27 7.92 1.90
C LYS A 150 29.47 7.02 2.26
N LEU A 151 29.23 5.85 2.85
CA LEU A 151 30.28 4.89 3.17
C LEU A 151 31.00 4.40 1.90
N CYS A 152 30.26 4.01 0.86
CA CYS A 152 30.87 3.53 -0.39
C CYS A 152 31.66 4.61 -1.13
N ARG A 153 31.28 5.89 -1.02
CA ARG A 153 32.05 7.02 -1.59
C ARG A 153 33.32 7.35 -0.81
N GLY A 154 33.37 7.02 0.48
CA GLY A 154 34.50 7.28 1.36
C GLY A 154 35.47 6.10 1.51
N ALA A 155 35.14 4.94 0.97
CA ALA A 155 35.93 3.71 0.98
C ALA A 155 36.92 3.63 -0.20
#